data_AF-A0A7W1AFH9-F1
#
_entry.id   AF-A0A7W1AFH9-F1
#
_cell.length_a   1.000
_cell.length_b   1.000
_cell.length_c   1.000
_cell.angle_alpha   90.00
_cell.angle_beta   90.00
_cell.angle_gamma   90.00
#
_symmetry.space_group_name_H-M   'P 1'
#
loop_
_entity.id
_entity.type
_entity.pdbx_description
1 polymer ?
#
loop_
_entity_poly.entity_id
_entity_poly.type
_entity_poly.pdbx_seq_one_letter_code
_entity_poly.pdbx_strand_id
1 'polypeptide(L)'
;MSESPPRSTPEAQAEQRITDILRAADSWSKEAPGALTPAIRAVCIRLAEMVADQRHYLAPLPEPQEGERRAMLALVADRLRSATVTEGLEQHLQALAEMELRSTGSWSTVATAQTEWITTAIRYLETCASRLPAGERPDPYWADDVVAGIIASARALIGIDELHARTEARYSGQFKRVAPEEET
;
A
#
# COMPACT_ATOMS: atom_id res chain seq x y z
N MET A 1 35.49 -5.49 -16.05
CA MET A 1 34.80 -4.39 -15.37
C MET A 1 33.31 -4.69 -15.48
N SER A 2 32.67 -5.07 -14.37
CA SER A 2 31.24 -5.36 -14.37
C SER A 2 30.48 -4.04 -14.40
N GLU A 3 30.08 -3.63 -15.59
CA GLU A 3 29.22 -2.48 -15.80
C GLU A 3 27.89 -2.78 -15.11
N SER A 4 27.66 -2.13 -13.96
CA SER A 4 26.37 -2.22 -13.29
C SER A 4 25.31 -1.68 -14.25
N PRO A 5 24.17 -2.38 -14.44
CA PRO A 5 23.12 -1.88 -15.31
C PRO A 5 22.72 -0.47 -14.88
N PRO A 6 22.38 0.43 -15.83
CA PRO A 6 22.00 1.79 -15.52
C PRO A 6 20.86 1.78 -14.48
N ARG A 7 21.02 2.53 -13.39
CA ARG A 7 19.95 2.69 -12.40
C ARG A 7 18.71 3.23 -13.10
N SER A 8 17.59 2.53 -12.97
CA SER A 8 16.28 2.99 -13.43
C SER A 8 15.95 4.33 -12.78
N THR A 9 15.47 5.30 -13.55
CA THR A 9 15.09 6.61 -13.01
C THR A 9 13.92 6.48 -12.03
N PRO A 10 13.72 7.43 -11.08
CA PRO A 10 12.59 7.41 -10.16
C PRO A 10 11.23 7.31 -10.87
N GLU A 11 11.10 7.93 -12.05
CA GLU A 11 9.90 7.88 -12.88
C GLU A 11 9.64 6.46 -13.41
N ALA A 12 10.67 5.82 -13.98
CA ALA A 12 10.55 4.45 -14.47
C ALA A 12 10.24 3.45 -13.33
N GLN A 13 10.80 3.67 -12.15
CA GLN A 13 10.48 2.89 -10.96
C GLN A 13 9.02 3.11 -10.53
N ALA A 14 8.54 4.36 -10.50
CA ALA A 14 7.17 4.68 -10.15
C ALA A 14 6.17 4.04 -11.14
N GLU A 15 6.40 4.15 -12.44
CA GLU A 15 5.56 3.54 -13.48
C GLU A 15 5.49 2.01 -13.34
N GLN A 16 6.62 1.36 -13.08
CA GLN A 16 6.65 -0.08 -12.83
C GLN A 16 5.82 -0.43 -11.58
N ARG A 17 5.97 0.31 -10.48
CA ARG A 17 5.18 0.07 -9.25
C ARG A 17 3.69 0.26 -9.49
N ILE A 18 3.28 1.28 -10.22
CA ILE A 18 1.87 1.50 -10.56
C ILE A 18 1.33 0.34 -11.40
N THR A 19 2.09 -0.09 -12.41
CA THR A 19 1.71 -1.23 -13.24
C THR A 19 1.52 -2.50 -12.41
N ASP A 20 2.43 -2.75 -11.47
CA ASP A 20 2.37 -3.90 -10.59
C ASP A 20 1.18 -3.80 -9.60
N ILE A 21 0.91 -2.62 -9.04
CA ILE A 21 -0.23 -2.38 -8.13
C ILE A 21 -1.55 -2.62 -8.86
N LEU A 22 -1.68 -2.08 -10.08
CA LEU A 22 -2.90 -2.25 -10.88
C LEU A 22 -3.09 -3.71 -11.31
N ARG A 23 -2.01 -4.40 -11.69
CA ARG A 23 -2.07 -5.84 -12.00
C ARG A 23 -2.49 -6.66 -10.78
N ALA A 24 -1.98 -6.34 -9.59
CA ALA A 24 -2.39 -6.99 -8.36
C ALA A 24 -3.89 -6.74 -8.08
N ALA A 25 -4.36 -5.51 -8.23
CA ALA A 25 -5.78 -5.15 -8.09
C ALA A 25 -6.67 -5.98 -9.03
N ASP A 26 -6.26 -6.10 -10.29
CA ASP A 26 -6.97 -6.91 -11.29
C ASP A 26 -6.96 -8.40 -10.92
N SER A 27 -5.88 -8.91 -10.32
CA SER A 27 -5.82 -10.29 -9.82
C SER A 27 -6.83 -10.54 -8.70
N TRP A 28 -6.89 -9.67 -7.70
CA TRP A 28 -7.83 -9.80 -6.57
C TRP A 28 -9.29 -9.67 -7.03
N SER A 29 -9.55 -8.89 -8.07
CA SER A 29 -10.90 -8.77 -8.63
C SER A 29 -11.44 -10.06 -9.27
N LYS A 30 -10.56 -10.99 -9.67
CA LYS A 30 -10.96 -12.30 -10.25
C LYS A 30 -11.50 -13.28 -9.22
N GLU A 31 -11.15 -13.09 -7.95
CA GLU A 31 -11.60 -13.93 -6.85
C GLU A 31 -12.96 -13.47 -6.29
N ALA A 32 -13.49 -12.36 -6.79
CA ALA A 32 -14.76 -11.77 -6.39
C ALA A 32 -15.77 -11.73 -7.56
N PRO A 33 -17.08 -11.59 -7.27
CA PRO A 33 -18.07 -11.29 -8.29
C PRO A 33 -17.68 -10.07 -9.13
N GLY A 34 -17.81 -10.19 -10.46
CA GLY A 34 -17.35 -9.16 -11.40
C GLY A 34 -17.97 -7.77 -11.15
N ALA A 35 -19.19 -7.72 -10.59
CA ALA A 35 -19.86 -6.49 -10.19
C ALA A 35 -19.11 -5.69 -9.10
N LEU A 36 -18.23 -6.33 -8.33
CA LEU A 36 -17.41 -5.69 -7.29
C LEU A 36 -16.07 -5.18 -7.81
N THR A 37 -15.68 -5.50 -9.05
CA THR A 37 -14.40 -5.09 -9.64
C THR A 37 -14.13 -3.59 -9.51
N PRO A 38 -15.07 -2.67 -9.80
CA PRO A 38 -14.81 -1.24 -9.65
C PRO A 38 -14.56 -0.84 -8.19
N ALA A 39 -15.30 -1.45 -7.25
CA ALA A 39 -15.13 -1.19 -5.81
C ALA A 39 -13.75 -1.68 -5.31
N ILE A 40 -13.33 -2.87 -5.73
CA ILE A 40 -12.01 -3.44 -5.39
C ILE A 40 -10.88 -2.57 -5.95
N ARG A 41 -10.99 -2.13 -7.20
CA ARG A 41 -10.02 -1.22 -7.82
C ARG A 41 -9.92 0.12 -7.08
N ALA A 42 -11.05 0.71 -6.70
CA ALA A 42 -11.06 1.96 -5.92
C ALA A 42 -10.41 1.80 -4.54
N VAL A 43 -10.70 0.69 -3.84
CA VAL A 43 -10.06 0.35 -2.56
C VAL A 43 -8.55 0.15 -2.73
N CYS A 44 -8.12 -0.52 -3.80
CA CYS A 44 -6.70 -0.70 -4.10
C CYS A 44 -5.96 0.63 -4.28
N ILE A 45 -6.54 1.56 -5.05
CA ILE A 45 -5.95 2.89 -5.26
C ILE A 45 -5.78 3.63 -3.92
N ARG A 46 -6.85 3.69 -3.11
CA ARG A 46 -6.80 4.41 -1.82
C ARG A 46 -5.84 3.77 -0.82
N LEU A 47 -5.79 2.44 -0.75
CA LEU A 47 -4.85 1.74 0.13
C LEU A 47 -3.39 1.93 -0.33
N ALA A 48 -3.13 1.91 -1.64
CA ALA A 48 -1.81 2.17 -2.18
C ALA A 48 -1.35 3.62 -1.92
N GLU A 49 -2.25 4.60 -2.04
CA GLU A 49 -1.97 6.00 -1.67
C GLU A 49 -1.61 6.13 -0.18
N MET A 50 -2.39 5.50 0.70
CA MET A 50 -2.10 5.47 2.13
C MET A 50 -0.71 4.88 2.41
N VAL A 51 -0.39 3.72 1.84
CA VAL A 51 0.92 3.07 2.01
C VAL A 51 2.05 3.96 1.45
N ALA A 52 1.83 4.62 0.32
CA ALA A 52 2.80 5.53 -0.27
C ALA A 52 3.04 6.78 0.58
N ASP A 53 2.09 7.20 1.42
CA ASP A 53 2.25 8.35 2.30
C ASP A 53 2.85 8.02 3.67
N GLN A 54 2.92 6.73 4.04
CA GLN A 54 3.66 6.27 5.22
C GLN A 54 5.18 6.44 5.12
N ARG A 55 5.69 7.29 4.22
CA ARG A 55 7.12 7.62 4.03
C ARG A 55 7.78 8.05 5.34
N HIS A 56 7.02 8.72 6.21
CA HIS A 56 7.47 9.18 7.53
C HIS A 56 7.71 8.05 8.54
N TYR A 57 7.16 6.86 8.30
CA TYR A 57 7.31 5.68 9.15
C TYR A 57 8.37 4.69 8.65
N LEU A 58 8.91 4.93 7.45
CA LEU A 58 9.99 4.12 6.93
C LEU A 58 11.30 4.54 7.57
N ALA A 59 12.19 3.56 7.80
CA ALA A 59 13.54 3.87 8.24
C ALA A 59 14.19 4.90 7.31
N PRO A 60 14.82 5.96 7.85
CA PRO A 60 15.48 6.96 7.04
C PRO A 60 16.63 6.32 6.27
N LEU A 61 16.72 6.61 4.97
CA LEU A 61 17.84 6.24 4.13
C LEU A 61 18.93 7.33 4.17
N PRO A 62 20.19 7.00 3.84
CA PRO A 62 21.19 8.02 3.52
C PRO A 62 20.76 8.85 2.30
N GLU A 63 21.25 10.09 2.21
CA GLU A 63 21.14 10.86 0.96
C GLU A 63 22.18 10.36 -0.06
N PRO A 64 21.86 10.33 -1.37
CA PRO A 64 20.65 10.88 -2.01
C PRO A 64 19.44 9.92 -2.06
N GLN A 65 19.55 8.70 -1.51
CA GLN A 65 18.54 7.66 -1.68
C GLN A 65 17.20 8.01 -1.00
N GLU A 66 17.25 8.72 0.12
CA GLU A 66 16.06 9.24 0.80
C GLU A 66 15.26 10.21 -0.08
N GLY A 67 15.95 11.17 -0.72
CA GLY A 67 15.35 12.09 -1.68
C GLY A 67 14.75 11.38 -2.89
N GLU A 68 15.50 10.46 -3.51
CA GLU A 68 15.04 9.67 -4.66
C GLU A 68 13.79 8.85 -4.33
N ARG A 69 13.77 8.19 -3.17
CA ARG A 69 12.61 7.43 -2.69
C ARG A 69 11.40 8.32 -2.45
N ARG A 70 11.59 9.46 -1.80
CA ARG A 70 10.49 10.41 -1.53
C ARG A 70 9.87 10.92 -2.83
N ALA A 71 10.69 11.23 -3.83
CA ALA A 71 10.25 11.64 -5.16
C ALA A 71 9.46 10.52 -5.86
N MET A 72 9.99 9.29 -5.87
CA MET A 72 9.29 8.13 -6.43
C MET A 72 7.91 7.92 -5.78
N LEU A 73 7.82 7.98 -4.45
CA LEU A 73 6.55 7.79 -3.74
C LEU A 73 5.55 8.91 -3.98
N ALA A 74 6.02 10.14 -4.15
CA ALA A 74 5.17 11.25 -4.57
C ALA A 74 4.59 10.99 -5.97
N LEU A 75 5.43 10.57 -6.93
CA LEU A 75 5.00 10.24 -8.28
C LEU A 75 3.99 9.08 -8.33
N VAL A 76 4.20 8.03 -7.53
CA VAL A 76 3.25 6.92 -7.39
C VAL A 76 1.90 7.44 -6.91
N ALA A 77 1.88 8.22 -5.83
CA ALA A 77 0.64 8.76 -5.27
C ALA A 77 -0.07 9.70 -6.26
N ASP A 78 0.66 10.59 -6.94
CA ASP A 78 0.08 11.50 -7.94
C ASP A 78 -0.50 10.76 -9.14
N ARG A 79 0.18 9.72 -9.60
CA ARG A 79 -0.29 8.96 -10.77
C ARG A 79 -1.47 8.06 -10.43
N LEU A 80 -1.54 7.50 -9.23
CA LEU A 80 -2.72 6.77 -8.74
C LEU A 80 -3.97 7.68 -8.66
N ARG A 81 -3.79 8.97 -8.37
CA ARG A 81 -4.84 10.00 -8.42
C ARG A 81 -5.21 10.49 -9.82
N SER A 82 -4.45 10.10 -10.85
CA SER A 82 -4.64 10.65 -12.19
C SER A 82 -5.93 10.14 -12.83
N ALA A 83 -6.56 10.97 -13.65
CA ALA A 83 -7.80 10.62 -14.35
C ALA A 83 -7.71 9.31 -15.13
N THR A 84 -6.55 9.00 -15.74
CA THR A 84 -6.31 7.74 -16.45
C THR A 84 -6.52 6.49 -15.56
N VAL A 85 -6.21 6.59 -14.27
CA VAL A 85 -6.31 5.47 -13.32
C VAL A 85 -7.69 5.44 -12.66
N THR A 86 -8.25 6.61 -12.39
CA THR A 86 -9.50 6.76 -11.62
C THR A 86 -10.77 6.80 -12.47
N GLU A 87 -10.65 6.84 -13.80
CA GLU A 87 -11.80 6.90 -14.72
C GLU A 87 -12.81 5.77 -14.44
N GLY A 88 -14.07 6.15 -14.22
CA GLY A 88 -15.17 5.24 -13.91
C GLY A 88 -15.21 4.76 -12.45
N LEU A 89 -14.31 5.26 -11.60
CA LEU A 89 -14.25 4.95 -10.16
C LEU A 89 -14.70 6.12 -9.28
N GLU A 90 -15.14 7.23 -9.86
CA GLU A 90 -15.37 8.51 -9.17
C GLU A 90 -16.37 8.35 -8.02
N GLN A 91 -17.48 7.65 -8.26
CA GLN A 91 -18.48 7.39 -7.22
C GLN A 91 -17.93 6.52 -6.09
N HIS A 92 -17.07 5.54 -6.41
CA HIS A 92 -16.47 4.66 -5.42
C HIS A 92 -15.44 5.41 -4.57
N LEU A 93 -14.58 6.20 -5.21
CA LEU A 93 -13.58 7.05 -4.54
C LEU A 93 -14.23 8.12 -3.67
N GLN A 94 -15.31 8.74 -4.14
CA GLN A 94 -16.09 9.71 -3.36
C GLN A 94 -16.72 9.07 -2.12
N ALA A 95 -17.37 7.90 -2.27
CA ALA A 95 -17.98 7.20 -1.14
C ALA A 95 -16.94 6.76 -0.10
N LEU A 96 -15.76 6.30 -0.54
CA LEU A 96 -14.63 5.99 0.32
C LEU A 96 -14.15 7.24 1.08
N ALA A 97 -13.98 8.38 0.40
CA ALA A 97 -13.58 9.64 1.03
C ALA A 97 -14.61 10.14 2.07
N GLU A 98 -15.91 9.97 1.82
CA GLU A 98 -16.96 10.32 2.78
C GLU A 98 -16.99 9.38 4.00
N MET A 99 -16.66 8.11 3.82
CA MET A 99 -16.48 7.19 4.95
C MET A 99 -15.23 7.53 5.75
N GLU A 100 -14.14 7.91 5.08
CA GLU A 100 -12.91 8.38 5.70
C GLU A 100 -13.17 9.59 6.60
N LEU A 101 -13.80 10.63 6.06
CA LEU A 101 -14.05 11.89 6.78
C LEU A 101 -14.86 11.69 8.07
N ARG A 102 -15.72 10.67 8.08
CA ARG A 102 -16.52 10.29 9.25
C ARG A 102 -15.76 9.43 10.27
N SER A 103 -14.74 8.70 9.81
CA SER A 103 -14.04 7.69 10.60
C SER A 103 -12.70 8.19 11.14
N THR A 104 -12.03 9.10 10.43
CA THR A 104 -10.65 9.55 10.67
C THR A 104 -10.51 11.03 10.36
N GLY A 105 -9.92 11.81 11.26
CA GLY A 105 -9.34 13.11 10.88
C GLY A 105 -8.05 12.89 10.07
N SER A 106 -7.93 13.54 8.90
CA SER A 106 -6.79 13.54 7.96
C SER A 106 -5.67 12.51 8.19
N TRP A 107 -5.71 11.43 7.41
CA TRP A 107 -4.78 10.29 7.35
C TRP A 107 -3.27 10.63 7.36
N SER A 108 -2.85 11.75 6.76
CA SER A 108 -1.43 12.17 6.72
C SER A 108 -0.84 12.53 8.09
N THR A 109 -1.67 12.59 9.15
CA THR A 109 -1.27 13.11 10.46
C THR A 109 -1.37 12.11 11.61
N VAL A 110 -2.09 10.98 11.48
CA VAL A 110 -2.40 10.10 12.62
C VAL A 110 -2.04 8.63 12.33
N ALA A 111 -1.13 8.06 13.13
CA ALA A 111 -0.69 6.66 12.99
C ALA A 111 -1.83 5.63 13.13
N THR A 112 -2.82 5.89 14.02
CA THR A 112 -3.97 5.01 14.23
C THR A 112 -4.95 5.00 13.06
N ALA A 113 -4.86 5.96 12.14
CA ALA A 113 -5.73 6.04 10.97
C ALA A 113 -5.60 4.82 10.03
N GLN A 114 -4.50 4.08 10.09
CA GLN A 114 -4.32 2.88 9.26
C GLN A 114 -5.34 1.78 9.59
N THR A 115 -5.49 1.42 10.87
CA THR A 115 -6.44 0.37 11.28
C THR A 115 -7.88 0.79 11.00
N GLU A 116 -8.19 2.07 11.19
CA GLU A 116 -9.49 2.65 10.88
C GLU A 116 -9.77 2.64 9.38
N TRP A 117 -8.75 2.83 8.54
CA TRP A 117 -8.89 2.77 7.10
C TRP A 117 -9.04 1.34 6.57
N ILE A 118 -8.29 0.38 7.11
CA ILE A 118 -8.49 -1.06 6.84
C ILE A 118 -9.95 -1.43 7.13
N THR A 119 -10.45 -1.02 8.31
CA THR A 119 -11.84 -1.25 8.70
C THR A 119 -12.82 -0.55 7.75
N THR A 120 -12.51 0.67 7.31
CA THR A 120 -13.35 1.43 6.38
C THR A 120 -13.42 0.78 5.01
N ALA A 121 -12.29 0.33 4.47
CA ALA A 121 -12.21 -0.38 3.19
C ALA A 121 -12.99 -1.71 3.23
N ILE A 122 -12.84 -2.49 4.31
CA ILE A 122 -13.60 -3.73 4.52
C ILE A 122 -15.10 -3.43 4.53
N ARG A 123 -15.56 -2.52 5.40
CA ARG A 123 -16.98 -2.14 5.50
C ARG A 123 -17.54 -1.62 4.18
N TYR A 124 -16.72 -0.89 3.42
CA TYR A 124 -17.10 -0.39 2.12
C TYR A 124 -17.37 -1.53 1.13
N LEU A 125 -16.44 -2.48 1.01
CA LEU A 125 -16.60 -3.66 0.17
C LEU A 125 -17.79 -4.53 0.60
N GLU A 126 -17.98 -4.72 1.91
CA GLU A 126 -19.15 -5.42 2.45
C GLU A 126 -20.46 -4.72 2.07
N THR A 127 -20.50 -3.39 2.13
CA THR A 127 -21.66 -2.58 1.72
C THR A 127 -21.93 -2.70 0.22
N CYS A 128 -20.88 -2.80 -0.61
CA CYS A 128 -21.04 -3.07 -2.04
C CYS A 128 -21.57 -4.49 -2.27
N ALA A 129 -21.01 -5.50 -1.59
CA ALA A 129 -21.44 -6.89 -1.69
C ALA A 129 -22.88 -7.10 -1.21
N SER A 130 -23.33 -6.39 -0.18
CA SER A 130 -24.70 -6.52 0.36
C SER A 130 -25.77 -6.10 -0.65
N ARG A 131 -25.41 -5.29 -1.65
CA ARG A 131 -26.30 -4.86 -2.75
C ARG A 131 -26.47 -5.92 -3.83
N LEU A 132 -25.63 -6.96 -3.84
CA LEU A 132 -25.75 -8.07 -4.77
C LEU A 132 -26.89 -9.02 -4.36
N PRO A 133 -27.50 -9.72 -5.34
CA PRO A 133 -28.42 -10.82 -5.07
C PRO A 133 -27.78 -11.86 -4.16
N ALA A 134 -28.56 -12.50 -3.29
CA ALA A 134 -28.02 -13.40 -2.26
C ALA A 134 -27.14 -14.53 -2.81
N GLY A 135 -27.46 -15.07 -4.00
CA GLY A 135 -26.67 -16.13 -4.65
C GLY A 135 -25.39 -15.65 -5.35
N GLU A 136 -25.17 -14.35 -5.45
CA GLU A 136 -23.98 -13.73 -6.05
C GLU A 136 -23.08 -13.06 -5.01
N ARG A 137 -23.45 -13.14 -3.73
CA ARG A 137 -22.63 -12.57 -2.67
C ARG A 137 -21.38 -13.41 -2.47
N PRO A 138 -20.22 -12.78 -2.26
CA PRO A 138 -19.01 -13.51 -1.91
C PRO A 138 -19.14 -14.16 -0.53
N ASP A 139 -18.23 -15.09 -0.24
CA ASP A 139 -18.15 -15.76 1.05
C ASP A 139 -17.91 -14.76 2.21
N PRO A 140 -18.30 -15.11 3.46
CA PRO A 140 -17.92 -14.32 4.63
C PRO A 140 -16.40 -14.10 4.69
N TYR A 141 -15.96 -12.94 5.16
CA TYR A 141 -14.55 -12.52 5.31
C TYR A 141 -13.76 -12.30 3.99
N TRP A 142 -14.40 -12.44 2.82
CA TRP A 142 -13.73 -12.15 1.53
C TRP A 142 -13.12 -10.74 1.47
N ALA A 143 -13.78 -9.76 2.10
CA ALA A 143 -13.36 -8.36 2.09
C ALA A 143 -12.08 -8.18 2.90
N ASP A 144 -11.93 -8.89 4.02
CA ASP A 144 -10.71 -8.93 4.82
C ASP A 144 -9.53 -9.48 4.00
N ASP A 145 -9.75 -10.61 3.31
CA ASP A 145 -8.71 -11.26 2.49
C ASP A 145 -8.27 -10.36 1.33
N VAL A 146 -9.22 -9.75 0.62
CA VAL A 146 -8.93 -8.81 -0.47
C VAL A 146 -8.15 -7.59 0.04
N VAL A 147 -8.60 -6.99 1.16
CA VAL A 147 -7.93 -5.80 1.73
C VAL A 147 -6.53 -6.15 2.23
N ALA A 148 -6.37 -7.29 2.91
CA ALA A 148 -5.06 -7.77 3.36
C ALA A 148 -4.11 -8.03 2.18
N GLY A 149 -4.60 -8.69 1.13
CA GLY A 149 -3.85 -8.96 -0.10
C GLY A 149 -3.40 -7.68 -0.82
N ILE A 150 -4.28 -6.68 -0.92
CA ILE A 150 -3.96 -5.37 -1.47
C ILE A 150 -2.86 -4.68 -0.66
N ILE A 151 -2.96 -4.66 0.67
CA ILE A 151 -1.97 -4.00 1.54
C ILE A 151 -0.62 -4.68 1.45
N ALA A 152 -0.59 -6.01 1.51
CA ALA A 152 0.64 -6.78 1.36
C ALA A 152 1.31 -6.49 0.01
N SER A 153 0.52 -6.48 -1.07
CA SER A 153 1.01 -6.16 -2.42
C SER A 153 1.56 -4.73 -2.50
N ALA A 154 0.81 -3.74 -1.98
CA ALA A 154 1.26 -2.34 -1.97
C ALA A 154 2.55 -2.17 -1.17
N ARG A 155 2.68 -2.80 0.00
CA ARG A 155 3.89 -2.76 0.83
C ARG A 155 5.11 -3.37 0.15
N ALA A 156 4.94 -4.54 -0.46
CA ALA A 156 5.99 -5.21 -1.21
C ALA A 156 6.46 -4.37 -2.41
N LEU A 157 5.52 -3.80 -3.16
CA LEU A 157 5.82 -3.00 -4.35
C LEU A 157 6.41 -1.63 -4.00
N ILE A 158 6.00 -1.02 -2.90
CA ILE A 158 6.58 0.23 -2.41
C ILE A 158 7.97 0.00 -1.76
N GLY A 159 8.33 -1.25 -1.47
CA GLY A 159 9.63 -1.62 -0.90
C GLY A 159 9.70 -1.46 0.62
N ILE A 160 8.56 -1.48 1.32
CA ILE A 160 8.50 -1.36 2.78
C ILE A 160 9.14 -2.57 3.45
N ASP A 161 8.86 -3.78 2.95
CA ASP A 161 9.31 -5.03 3.57
C ASP A 161 10.83 -5.24 3.40
N GLU A 162 11.38 -4.88 2.24
CA GLU A 162 12.82 -4.96 1.99
C GLU A 162 13.61 -3.96 2.86
N LEU A 163 13.01 -2.81 3.16
CA LEU A 163 13.59 -1.79 4.03
C LEU A 163 13.48 -2.18 5.52
N HIS A 164 12.32 -2.71 5.93
CA HIS A 164 12.14 -3.27 7.29
C HIS A 164 13.13 -4.41 7.53
N ALA A 165 13.22 -5.38 6.61
CA ALA A 165 14.14 -6.50 6.72
C ALA A 165 15.61 -6.05 6.81
N ARG A 166 16.02 -5.04 6.02
CA ARG A 166 17.37 -4.46 6.12
C ARG A 166 17.62 -3.68 7.41
N THR A 167 16.59 -3.06 7.96
CA THR A 167 16.65 -2.34 9.23
C THR A 167 16.75 -3.32 10.40
N GLU A 168 15.90 -4.34 10.44
CA GLU A 168 15.97 -5.43 11.41
C GLU A 168 17.32 -6.17 11.34
N ALA A 169 17.86 -6.42 10.14
CA ALA A 169 19.18 -7.03 9.96
C ALA A 169 20.32 -6.15 10.52
N ARG A 170 20.20 -4.81 10.45
CA ARG A 170 21.17 -3.87 11.04
C ARG A 170 21.09 -3.83 12.56
N TYR A 171 19.89 -3.90 13.15
CA TYR A 171 19.71 -3.86 14.61
C TYR A 171 19.86 -5.23 15.29
N SER A 172 19.65 -6.34 14.58
CA SER A 172 19.95 -7.70 15.06
C SER A 172 21.45 -8.06 14.98
N GLY A 173 22.25 -7.27 14.23
CA GLY A 173 23.69 -7.48 14.04
C GLY A 173 24.62 -6.93 15.13
N GLN A 174 24.11 -6.30 16.20
CA GLN A 174 24.94 -5.68 17.25
C GLN A 174 24.53 -6.08 18.67
N PHE A 175 24.55 -7.38 18.96
CA PHE A 175 24.85 -7.87 20.31
C PHE A 175 26.05 -8.82 20.25
N LYS A 176 27.20 -8.30 19.82
CA LYS A 176 28.47 -8.94 20.19
C LYS A 176 28.61 -8.70 21.69
N ARG A 177 28.20 -9.70 22.50
CA ARG A 177 28.51 -9.77 23.94
C ARG A 177 30.01 -9.51 24.07
N VAL A 178 30.37 -8.33 24.55
CA VAL A 178 31.70 -8.10 25.09
C VAL A 178 31.73 -8.97 26.35
N ALA A 179 32.46 -10.09 26.27
CA ALA A 179 32.74 -10.88 27.46
C ALA A 179 33.49 -9.97 28.45
N PRO A 180 33.12 -9.95 29.74
CA PRO A 180 33.86 -9.17 30.71
C PRO A 180 35.30 -9.71 30.75
N GLU A 181 36.27 -8.83 30.52
CA GLU A 181 37.67 -9.13 30.71
C GLU A 181 37.86 -9.58 32.16
N GLU A 182 38.41 -10.78 32.34
CA GLU A 182 38.86 -11.27 33.63
C GLU A 182 40.04 -10.38 34.08
N GLU A 183 39.77 -9.50 35.06
CA GLU A 183 40.80 -8.82 35.83
C GLU A 183 41.73 -9.88 36.44
N THR A 184 43.01 -9.82 36.08
CA THR A 184 44.10 -10.57 36.72
C THR A 184 44.97 -9.61 37.53
#